data_AF-A0A1Y0XYW3-F1
#
_entry.id   AF-A0A1Y0XYW3-F1
#
_cell.length_a   1.000
_cell.length_b   1.000
_cell.length_c   1.000
_cell.angle_alpha   90.00
_cell.angle_beta   90.00
_cell.angle_gamma   90.00
#
_symmetry.space_group_name_H-M   'P 1'
#
loop_
_entity.id
_entity.type
_entity.pdbx_description
1 polymer ?
#
loop_
_entity_poly.entity_id
_entity_poly.type
_entity_poly.pdbx_seq_one_letter_code
_entity_poly.pdbx_strand_id
1 'polypeptide(L)'
;MTDARIEAAARVLEGMFHFSGIYSAKDVASKMLEGIDKIETKQHDPINHPSHYTTHPSGIECIQITEHMGFNLGNAIKYIWRADLKGNALEDLEKAAWYIQRELQKRRSIAAEGGGNG
;
A
#
# COMPACT_ATOMS: atom_id res chain seq x y z
N MET A 1 -4.77 -12.16 20.92
CA MET A 1 -5.93 -12.99 20.54
C MET A 1 -6.79 -13.18 21.79
N THR A 2 -8.03 -12.67 21.84
CA THR A 2 -8.87 -12.82 23.04
C THR A 2 -9.52 -14.20 23.04
N ASP A 3 -9.44 -14.93 24.15
CA ASP A 3 -9.99 -16.28 24.34
C ASP A 3 -11.44 -16.43 23.86
N ALA A 4 -12.23 -15.34 23.95
CA ALA A 4 -13.61 -15.28 23.49
C ALA A 4 -13.80 -15.58 21.98
N ARG A 5 -12.86 -15.18 21.11
CA ARG A 5 -12.95 -15.44 19.66
C ARG A 5 -12.66 -16.90 19.35
N ILE A 6 -11.70 -17.50 20.04
CA ILE A 6 -11.36 -18.92 19.92
C ILE A 6 -12.54 -19.78 20.38
N GLU A 7 -13.15 -19.42 21.51
CA GLU A 7 -14.31 -20.15 22.04
C GLU A 7 -15.53 -20.09 21.10
N ALA A 8 -15.80 -18.93 20.50
CA ALA A 8 -16.88 -18.78 19.54
C ALA A 8 -16.65 -19.62 18.26
N ALA A 9 -15.43 -19.61 17.72
CA ALA A 9 -15.07 -20.40 16.55
C ALA A 9 -15.10 -21.91 16.85
N ALA A 10 -14.63 -22.33 18.03
CA ALA A 10 -14.67 -23.73 18.46
C ALA A 10 -16.11 -24.27 18.50
N ARG A 11 -17.07 -23.50 19.03
CA ARG A 11 -18.49 -23.90 19.06
C ARG A 11 -19.10 -24.13 17.68
N VAL A 12 -18.73 -23.30 16.70
CA VAL A 12 -19.18 -23.47 15.31
C VAL A 12 -18.60 -24.76 14.74
N LEU A 13 -17.31 -25.00 14.98
CA LEU A 13 -16.61 -26.19 14.49
C LEU A 13 -17.16 -27.48 15.12
N GLU A 14 -17.50 -27.49 16.41
CA GLU A 14 -18.13 -28.62 17.11
C GLU A 14 -19.50 -28.98 16.52
N GLY A 15 -20.26 -28.00 16.03
CA GLY A 15 -21.53 -28.24 15.34
C GLY A 15 -21.38 -28.76 13.91
N MET A 16 -20.22 -28.57 13.29
CA MET A 16 -19.96 -28.90 11.88
C MET A 16 -19.17 -30.20 11.68
N PHE A 17 -18.38 -30.62 12.66
CA PHE A 17 -17.45 -31.76 12.53
C PHE A 17 -17.45 -32.65 13.77
N HIS A 18 -17.37 -33.97 13.56
CA HIS A 18 -17.09 -34.92 14.65
C HIS A 18 -15.58 -35.05 14.84
N PHE A 19 -15.07 -34.56 15.98
CA PHE A 19 -13.64 -34.60 16.29
C PHE A 19 -13.27 -35.93 16.95
N SER A 20 -12.68 -36.86 16.18
CA SER A 20 -12.12 -38.09 16.73
C SER A 20 -10.67 -37.87 17.21
N GLY A 21 -10.53 -37.61 18.51
CA GLY A 21 -9.39 -38.02 19.35
C GLY A 21 -7.98 -37.44 19.10
N ILE A 22 -7.73 -36.68 18.04
CA ILE A 22 -6.37 -36.16 17.76
C ILE A 22 -6.30 -34.63 17.84
N TYR A 23 -7.40 -33.93 17.56
CA TYR A 23 -7.49 -32.47 17.66
C TYR A 23 -8.82 -32.07 18.28
N SER A 24 -8.81 -31.09 19.18
CA SER A 24 -10.03 -30.44 19.66
C SER A 24 -10.48 -29.34 18.69
N ALA A 25 -11.75 -28.98 18.75
CA ALA A 25 -12.26 -27.82 18.00
C ALA A 25 -11.53 -26.53 18.38
N LYS A 26 -11.03 -26.42 19.62
CA LYS A 26 -10.20 -25.31 20.08
C LYS A 26 -8.84 -25.27 19.39
N ASP A 27 -8.20 -26.43 19.20
CA ASP A 27 -6.91 -26.51 18.49
C ASP A 27 -7.04 -26.07 17.03
N VAL A 28 -8.13 -26.48 16.39
CA VAL A 28 -8.45 -26.08 15.01
C VAL A 28 -8.80 -24.60 14.94
N ALA A 29 -9.62 -24.10 15.87
CA ALA A 29 -9.98 -22.70 15.96
C ALA A 29 -8.77 -21.79 16.17
N SER A 30 -7.85 -22.17 17.06
CA SER A 30 -6.61 -21.41 17.33
C SER A 30 -5.76 -21.29 16.08
N LYS A 31 -5.47 -22.41 15.40
CA LYS A 31 -4.65 -22.40 14.18
C LYS A 31 -5.30 -21.63 13.02
N MET A 32 -6.63 -21.74 12.89
CA MET A 32 -7.37 -21.00 11.86
C MET A 32 -7.32 -19.49 12.12
N LEU A 33 -7.47 -19.08 13.39
CA LEU A 33 -7.37 -17.69 13.80
C LEU A 33 -5.94 -17.14 13.73
N GLU A 34 -4.91 -17.94 14.02
CA GLU A 34 -3.49 -17.58 13.82
C GLU A 34 -3.20 -17.26 12.34
N GLY A 35 -3.82 -17.99 11.41
CA GLY A 35 -3.72 -17.72 9.98
C GLY A 35 -4.43 -16.42 9.56
N ILE A 36 -5.57 -16.12 10.20
CA ILE A 36 -6.35 -14.89 9.96
C ILE A 36 -5.65 -13.66 10.51
N ASP A 37 -5.09 -13.73 11.73
CA ASP A 37 -4.32 -12.64 12.34
C ASP A 37 -3.10 -12.27 11.46
N LYS A 38 -2.47 -13.22 10.78
CA LYS A 38 -1.38 -12.95 9.81
C LYS A 38 -1.83 -12.23 8.54
N ILE A 39 -3.10 -12.37 8.13
CA ILE A 39 -3.67 -11.62 7.00
C ILE A 39 -4.07 -10.21 7.47
N GLU A 40 -4.49 -10.08 8.73
CA GLU A 40 -4.98 -8.83 9.32
C GLU A 40 -3.84 -7.90 9.80
N THR A 41 -2.61 -8.40 9.98
CA THR A 41 -1.45 -7.58 10.36
C THR A 41 -0.53 -7.21 9.20
N LYS A 42 -1.05 -6.56 8.16
CA LYS A 42 -0.23 -5.54 7.46
C LYS A 42 -0.45 -4.24 8.24
N GLN A 43 0.24 -4.11 9.37
CA GLN A 43 0.11 -2.97 10.28
C GLN A 43 0.14 -1.67 9.45
N HIS A 44 -0.88 -0.83 9.63
CA HIS A 44 -0.90 0.52 9.12
C HIS A 44 0.25 1.28 9.77
N ASP A 45 1.40 1.26 9.12
CA ASP A 45 2.53 2.09 9.46
C ASP A 45 2.41 3.36 8.62
N PRO A 46 2.00 4.52 9.20
CA PRO A 46 1.81 5.74 8.44
C PRO A 46 3.13 6.28 7.84
N ILE A 47 4.28 5.74 8.25
CA ILE A 47 5.61 6.14 7.79
C ILE A 47 6.14 5.12 6.77
N ASN A 48 6.13 3.83 7.11
CA ASN A 48 6.73 2.78 6.27
C ASN A 48 5.74 2.13 5.30
N HIS A 49 4.44 2.11 5.61
CA HIS A 49 3.39 1.52 4.76
C HIS A 49 2.07 2.32 4.77
N PRO A 50 2.07 3.58 4.28
CA PRO A 50 0.84 4.36 4.24
C PRO A 50 -0.19 3.65 3.36
N SER A 51 -1.41 3.47 3.86
CA SER A 51 -2.49 2.71 3.20
C SER A 51 -2.85 3.19 1.79
N HIS A 52 -2.50 4.43 1.47
CA HIS A 52 -2.75 5.06 0.16
C HIS A 52 -1.60 4.89 -0.85
N TYR A 53 -0.55 4.11 -0.52
CA TYR A 53 0.51 3.73 -1.47
C TYR A 53 0.71 2.21 -1.60
N THR A 54 -0.05 1.40 -0.84
CA THR A 54 0.07 -0.08 -0.80
C THR A 54 -1.15 -0.81 -1.36
N THR A 55 -2.12 -0.06 -1.89
CA THR A 55 -3.46 -0.55 -2.32
C THR A 55 -3.62 -0.64 -3.83
N HIS A 56 -2.57 -0.36 -4.61
CA HIS A 56 -2.65 -0.52 -6.06
C HIS A 56 -2.77 -2.02 -6.44
N PRO A 57 -3.67 -2.42 -7.36
CA PRO A 57 -3.91 -3.83 -7.70
C PRO A 57 -2.68 -4.62 -8.17
N SER A 58 -1.63 -3.92 -8.62
CA SER A 58 -0.36 -4.56 -9.03
C SER A 58 0.52 -5.03 -7.86
N GLY A 59 0.24 -4.60 -6.62
CA GLY A 59 1.09 -4.88 -5.45
C GLY A 59 2.41 -4.11 -5.40
N ILE A 60 2.65 -3.20 -6.35
CA ILE A 60 3.85 -2.33 -6.40
C ILE A 60 3.58 -1.06 -5.58
N GLU A 61 4.52 -0.70 -4.72
CA GLU A 61 4.45 0.55 -3.95
C GLU A 61 4.96 1.73 -4.79
N CYS A 62 4.31 2.89 -4.66
CA CYS A 62 4.70 4.11 -5.40
C CYS A 62 6.19 4.47 -5.20
N ILE A 63 6.76 4.21 -4.03
CA ILE A 63 8.16 4.51 -3.72
C ILE A 63 9.13 3.74 -4.62
N GLN A 64 8.85 2.47 -4.93
CA GLN A 64 9.68 1.59 -5.77
C GLN A 64 9.85 2.13 -7.19
N ILE A 65 8.95 3.00 -7.64
CA ILE A 65 9.03 3.65 -8.95
C ILE A 65 9.68 5.03 -8.81
N THR A 66 9.22 5.83 -7.84
CA THR A 66 9.66 7.23 -7.70
C THR A 66 11.09 7.40 -7.20
N GLU A 67 11.68 6.39 -6.55
CA GLU A 67 13.08 6.42 -6.10
C GLU A 67 14.09 6.47 -7.27
N HIS A 68 13.69 5.97 -8.44
CA HIS A 68 14.49 5.99 -9.66
C HIS A 68 14.31 7.29 -10.47
N MET A 69 13.61 8.28 -9.92
CA MET A 69 13.26 9.53 -10.60
C MET A 69 13.90 10.74 -9.93
N GLY A 70 14.11 11.80 -10.71
CA GLY A 70 14.46 13.10 -10.15
C GLY A 70 13.31 13.68 -9.31
N PHE A 71 13.64 14.56 -8.36
CA PHE A 71 12.69 15.13 -7.38
C PHE A 71 11.35 15.59 -7.98
N ASN A 72 11.37 16.33 -9.09
CA ASN A 72 10.14 16.82 -9.70
C ASN A 72 9.29 15.68 -10.28
N LEU A 73 9.91 14.74 -11.00
CA LEU A 73 9.22 13.62 -11.63
C LEU A 73 8.65 12.65 -10.59
N GLY A 74 9.43 12.31 -9.55
CA GLY A 74 8.96 11.45 -8.47
C GLY A 74 7.74 12.04 -7.75
N ASN A 75 7.76 13.35 -7.46
CA ASN A 75 6.59 14.02 -6.87
C ASN A 75 5.39 14.06 -7.81
N ALA A 76 5.58 14.31 -9.11
CA ALA A 76 4.49 14.30 -10.08
C ALA A 76 3.79 12.94 -10.13
N ILE A 77 4.57 11.85 -10.22
CA ILE A 77 4.03 10.47 -10.19
C ILE A 77 3.31 10.18 -8.87
N LYS A 78 3.89 10.59 -7.72
CA LYS A 78 3.25 10.43 -6.41
C LYS A 78 1.84 11.03 -6.36
N TYR A 79 1.65 12.23 -6.93
CA TYR A 79 0.32 12.87 -6.96
C TYR A 79 -0.62 12.21 -7.96
N ILE A 80 -0.14 11.82 -9.15
CA ILE A 80 -0.94 11.06 -10.12
C ILE A 80 -1.44 9.76 -9.49
N TRP A 81 -0.55 9.03 -8.81
CA TRP A 81 -0.88 7.77 -8.13
C TRP A 81 -1.95 7.95 -7.05
N ARG A 82 -1.94 9.09 -6.36
CA ARG A 82 -2.85 9.38 -5.24
C ARG A 82 -4.22 9.89 -5.69
N ALA A 83 -4.33 10.47 -6.90
CA ALA A 83 -5.53 11.14 -7.38
C ALA A 83 -6.77 10.23 -7.31
N ASP A 84 -6.61 8.96 -7.67
CA ASP A 84 -7.71 7.98 -7.67
C ASP A 84 -7.96 7.31 -6.30
N LEU A 85 -7.16 7.65 -5.28
CA LEU A 85 -7.17 6.97 -3.97
C LEU A 85 -7.64 7.86 -2.80
N LYS A 86 -7.49 9.20 -2.89
CA LYS A 86 -7.70 10.10 -1.73
C LYS A 86 -8.90 11.05 -1.85
N GLY A 87 -9.77 10.85 -2.84
CA GLY A 87 -11.03 11.62 -2.95
C GLY A 87 -10.88 13.09 -3.34
N ASN A 88 -9.66 13.57 -3.62
CA ASN A 88 -9.42 14.90 -4.19
C ASN A 88 -8.53 14.84 -5.44
N ALA A 89 -9.03 14.13 -6.46
CA ALA A 89 -8.30 13.85 -7.69
C ALA A 89 -7.82 15.13 -8.40
N LEU A 90 -8.67 16.17 -8.47
CA LEU A 90 -8.34 17.41 -9.16
C LEU A 90 -7.15 18.14 -8.51
N GLU A 91 -7.17 18.31 -7.19
CA GLU A 91 -6.06 18.98 -6.48
C GLU A 91 -4.74 18.20 -6.64
N ASP A 92 -4.81 16.87 -6.66
CA ASP A 92 -3.63 16.04 -6.88
C ASP A 92 -3.09 16.17 -8.32
N LEU A 93 -3.97 16.19 -9.32
CA LEU A 93 -3.56 16.40 -10.72
C LEU A 93 -2.98 17.82 -10.94
N GLU A 94 -3.53 18.84 -10.29
CA GLU A 94 -2.97 20.20 -10.32
C GLU A 94 -1.56 20.26 -9.72
N LYS A 95 -1.33 19.58 -8.59
CA LYS A 95 0.02 19.45 -8.00
C LYS A 95 0.97 18.70 -8.91
N ALA A 96 0.52 17.63 -9.55
CA ALA A 96 1.33 16.90 -10.52
C ALA A 96 1.76 17.81 -11.69
N ALA A 97 0.82 18.56 -12.26
CA ALA A 97 1.09 19.53 -13.32
C ALA A 97 2.13 20.58 -12.91
N TRP A 98 2.05 21.10 -11.67
CA TRP A 98 3.01 22.05 -11.12
C TRP A 98 4.45 21.50 -11.11
N TYR A 99 4.64 20.24 -10.67
CA TYR A 99 5.96 19.60 -10.68
C TYR A 99 6.49 19.35 -12.09
N ILE A 100 5.63 18.97 -13.04
CA ILE A 100 6.02 18.79 -14.44
C ILE A 100 6.48 20.11 -15.07
N GLN A 101 5.78 21.21 -14.82
CA GLN A 101 6.18 22.53 -15.32
C GLN A 101 7.59 22.91 -14.86
N ARG A 102 7.93 22.63 -13.61
CA ARG A 102 9.28 22.87 -13.07
C ARG A 102 10.34 21.99 -13.70
N GLU A 103 10.03 20.72 -13.94
CA GLU A 103 10.95 19.82 -14.63
C GLU A 103 11.22 20.28 -16.07
N LEU A 104 10.18 20.72 -16.77
CA LEU A 104 10.31 21.32 -18.10
C LEU A 104 11.20 22.57 -18.08
N GLN A 105 10.98 23.48 -17.12
CA GLN A 105 11.81 24.67 -16.95
C GLN A 105 13.28 24.27 -16.73
N LYS A 106 13.56 23.36 -15.79
CA LYS A 106 14.92 22.88 -15.49
C LYS A 106 15.60 22.33 -16.74
N ARG A 107 14.93 21.47 -17.51
CA ARG A 107 15.50 20.86 -18.73
C ARG A 107 15.74 21.87 -19.84
N ARG A 108 14.84 22.84 -20.01
CA ARG A 108 15.01 23.94 -20.97
C ARG A 108 16.23 24.79 -20.64
N SER A 109 16.46 25.10 -19.36
CA SER A 109 17.65 25.84 -18.93
C SER A 109 18.94 25.07 -19.25
N ILE A 110 18.99 23.78 -18.92
CA ILE A 110 20.16 22.93 -19.23
C ILE A 110 20.42 22.88 -20.75
N ALA A 111 19.36 22.74 -21.56
CA ALA A 111 19.48 22.70 -23.02
C ALA A 111 19.99 24.04 -23.60
N ALA A 112 19.61 25.17 -23.01
CA ALA A 112 20.09 26.49 -23.42
C ALA A 112 21.57 26.70 -23.07
N GLU A 113 22.02 26.18 -21.93
CA GLU A 113 23.42 26.29 -21.47
C GLU A 113 24.38 25.35 -22.23
N GLY A 114 23.89 24.19 -22.68
CA GLY A 114 24.69 23.19 -23.41
C GLY A 114 24.94 23.49 -24.90
N GLY A 115 24.33 24.53 -25.46
CA GLY A 115 24.45 24.91 -26.88
C GLY A 115 25.51 25.96 -27.20
N GLY A 116 26.32 26.39 -26.23
CA GLY A 116 27.21 27.56 -26.34
C GLY A 116 28.68 27.30 -26.70
N ASN A 117 29.11 26.05 -26.86
CA ASN A 117 30.50 25.74 -27.22
C ASN A 117 30.54 25.04 -28.58
N GLY A 118 30.52 25.84 -29.64
CA GLY A 118 30.90 25.48 -31.01
C GLY A 118 31.99 26.40 -31.50
#